data_AF-A0A1S8N2N8-F1
#
_entry.id   AF-A0A1S8N2N8-F1
#
_cell.length_a   1.000
_cell.length_b   1.000
_cell.length_c   1.000
_cell.angle_alpha   90.00
_cell.angle_beta   90.00
_cell.angle_gamma   90.00
#
_symmetry.space_group_name_H-M   'P 1'
#
loop_
_entity.id
_entity.type
_entity.pdbx_description
1 polymer ?
#
loop_
_entity_poly.entity_id
_entity_poly.type
_entity_poly.pdbx_seq_one_letter_code
_entity_poly.pdbx_strand_id
1 'polypeptide(L)'
;MNIKGKTTSFVLTLAIVLSSGQALSVQAAIAEPQTTSDSAATQSSNSGPNPGTPENKPNALNVISKYTTKNINNIANGPTNITSTIGWKKENGYWYYYRSDNTRATGWIKPDSNWYYLNYDGKMATGWIYSSGTWYYLDKSGSMSTGWKLLNNTWYFLNESGGMVTGLNVIDNNTYMLYSSGAMAKGWVKLNNYWYYFNNSGSMSTGWISVNGISYYLYDTGAMAKGWINISGTWYYLKDSGAMATGWVNSGNDYYYLDPSTGRLLKDTIAGGYKIGSDGKRLEAVSSNDNINSGIYKGIDISHYNGDINFTKVKSAGIQCVYIKATEGTTYVDNYLETHYNGAKSAGLKTGFYHFLVGTSAPETQAQNFYNHIKDKQSDLKPVLDIEKYGFDTMDYTVRFINEFKRLSNMELCIYTYSDFINSLDTRLAPYSLWEANYSKSLYNLPYNNIWSSRAGHQYTDKGAIYGINGDVDLNEFTQDIFR
;
A
#
# COMPACT_ATOMS: atom_id res chain seq x y z
N MET A 1 25.50 -3.45 -74.44
CA MET A 1 26.22 -4.54 -73.74
C MET A 1 26.47 -4.05 -72.32
N ASN A 2 25.58 -4.38 -71.38
CA ASN A 2 25.47 -3.69 -70.09
C ASN A 2 25.87 -4.63 -68.94
N ILE A 3 26.76 -4.13 -68.08
CA ILE A 3 27.44 -4.86 -67.01
C ILE A 3 26.46 -5.09 -65.85
N LYS A 4 26.22 -6.35 -65.49
CA LYS A 4 25.37 -6.76 -64.35
C LYS A 4 26.15 -6.58 -63.04
N GLY A 5 25.73 -5.63 -62.21
CA GLY A 5 26.03 -5.61 -60.78
C GLY A 5 25.03 -6.48 -60.02
N LYS A 6 25.52 -7.45 -59.25
CA LYS A 6 24.73 -8.23 -58.27
C LYS A 6 24.77 -7.49 -56.93
N THR A 7 23.61 -7.06 -56.44
CA THR A 7 23.38 -6.73 -55.02
C THR A 7 22.54 -7.85 -54.41
N THR A 8 23.11 -8.54 -53.42
CA THR A 8 22.43 -9.59 -52.65
C THR A 8 21.77 -8.94 -51.44
N SER A 9 20.44 -8.91 -51.41
CA SER A 9 19.67 -8.48 -50.23
C SER A 9 19.32 -9.71 -49.40
N PHE A 10 19.78 -9.77 -48.15
CA PHE A 10 19.37 -10.78 -47.17
C PHE A 10 18.02 -10.37 -46.57
N VAL A 11 16.97 -11.13 -46.86
CA VAL A 11 15.68 -11.03 -46.17
C VAL A 11 15.71 -12.06 -45.02
N LEU A 12 15.70 -11.57 -43.78
CA LEU A 12 15.61 -12.40 -42.59
C LEU A 12 14.13 -12.75 -42.35
N THR A 13 13.69 -13.92 -42.81
CA THR A 13 12.35 -14.45 -42.51
C THR A 13 12.42 -15.19 -41.17
N LEU A 14 11.82 -14.61 -40.13
CA LEU A 14 11.69 -15.24 -38.82
C LEU A 14 10.55 -16.26 -38.86
N ALA A 15 10.88 -17.54 -38.96
CA ALA A 15 9.93 -18.64 -38.83
C ALA A 15 9.68 -18.94 -37.34
N ILE A 16 8.47 -18.63 -36.86
CA ILE A 16 7.99 -19.09 -35.56
C ILE A 16 7.53 -20.53 -35.73
N VAL A 17 8.32 -21.48 -35.23
CA VAL A 17 7.89 -22.88 -35.10
C VAL A 17 7.06 -23.00 -33.83
N LEU A 18 5.73 -23.05 -33.99
CA LEU A 18 4.80 -23.52 -32.98
C LEU A 18 4.88 -25.05 -32.91
N SER A 19 5.62 -25.59 -31.95
CA SER A 19 5.54 -27.01 -31.61
C SER A 19 4.44 -27.21 -30.55
N SER A 20 3.35 -27.85 -30.97
CA SER A 20 2.26 -28.34 -30.13
C SER A 20 2.75 -29.36 -29.10
N GLY A 21 2.83 -28.96 -27.84
CA GLY A 21 2.91 -29.87 -26.69
C GLY A 21 1.54 -29.98 -26.04
N GLN A 22 0.94 -31.17 -26.09
CA GLN A 22 -0.35 -31.44 -25.44
C GLN A 22 -0.27 -31.20 -23.93
N ALA A 23 -1.29 -30.51 -23.40
CA ALA A 23 -1.46 -30.33 -21.97
C ALA A 23 -1.96 -31.65 -21.35
N LEU A 24 -1.16 -32.23 -20.45
CA LEU A 24 -1.62 -33.28 -19.54
C LEU A 24 -2.46 -32.61 -18.45
N SER A 25 -3.79 -32.77 -18.54
CA SER A 25 -4.74 -32.39 -17.51
C SER A 25 -4.73 -33.42 -16.39
N VAL A 26 -4.40 -33.00 -15.16
CA VAL A 26 -4.70 -33.77 -13.95
C VAL A 26 -5.94 -33.16 -13.32
N GLN A 27 -7.04 -33.92 -13.36
CA GLN A 27 -8.34 -33.54 -12.83
C GLN A 27 -8.42 -33.95 -11.36
N ALA A 28 -8.51 -32.97 -10.46
CA ALA A 28 -8.86 -33.19 -9.07
C ALA A 28 -10.26 -32.63 -8.83
N ALA A 29 -11.14 -33.48 -8.30
CA ALA A 29 -12.56 -33.22 -8.08
C ALA A 29 -12.80 -32.00 -7.19
N ILE A 30 -13.75 -31.16 -7.60
CA ILE A 30 -14.26 -30.00 -6.86
C ILE A 30 -15.67 -30.35 -6.44
N ALA A 31 -15.97 -30.26 -5.14
CA ALA A 31 -17.34 -30.33 -4.63
C ALA A 31 -17.99 -28.94 -4.78
N GLU A 32 -19.13 -28.88 -5.45
CA GLU A 32 -19.96 -27.68 -5.61
C GLU A 32 -20.64 -27.31 -4.29
N PRO A 33 -20.71 -26.01 -3.92
CA PRO A 33 -21.73 -25.53 -2.99
C PRO A 33 -22.99 -25.12 -3.75
N GLN A 34 -24.10 -25.70 -3.32
CA GLN A 34 -25.47 -25.40 -3.73
C GLN A 34 -25.81 -23.91 -3.54
N THR A 35 -26.43 -23.33 -4.57
CA THR A 35 -27.10 -22.03 -4.53
C THR A 35 -28.49 -22.17 -3.93
N THR A 36 -28.79 -21.41 -2.86
CA THR A 36 -30.18 -21.10 -2.48
C THR A 36 -30.41 -19.60 -2.61
N SER A 37 -31.35 -19.27 -3.48
CA SER A 37 -31.96 -17.95 -3.63
C SER A 37 -32.76 -17.60 -2.39
N ASP A 38 -32.61 -16.37 -1.88
CA ASP A 38 -33.72 -15.70 -1.23
C ASP A 38 -33.66 -14.18 -1.37
N SER A 39 -34.85 -13.62 -1.46
CA SER A 39 -35.19 -12.31 -2.03
C SER A 39 -35.24 -11.21 -0.97
N ALA A 40 -34.77 -10.03 -1.36
CA ALA A 40 -35.17 -8.68 -0.97
C ALA A 40 -35.59 -8.38 0.50
N ALA A 41 -34.73 -7.62 1.18
CA ALA A 41 -35.14 -6.61 2.15
C ALA A 41 -34.20 -5.39 2.04
N THR A 42 -34.72 -4.27 1.54
CA THR A 42 -34.07 -2.96 1.56
C THR A 42 -33.97 -2.46 2.99
N GLN A 43 -32.79 -2.58 3.60
CA GLN A 43 -32.37 -1.79 4.74
C GLN A 43 -31.25 -0.85 4.29
N SER A 44 -31.43 0.46 4.49
CA SER A 44 -30.38 1.45 4.23
C SER A 44 -29.31 1.32 5.32
N SER A 45 -28.33 0.46 5.07
CA SER A 45 -27.13 0.37 5.88
C SER A 45 -26.11 1.37 5.36
N ASN A 46 -25.53 2.15 6.28
CA ASN A 46 -24.35 3.00 6.06
C ASN A 46 -23.14 2.09 5.76
N SER A 47 -23.20 1.39 4.64
CA SER A 47 -22.11 0.54 4.15
C SER A 47 -21.16 1.45 3.40
N GLY A 48 -19.89 1.44 3.81
CA GLY A 48 -18.83 2.10 3.05
C GLY A 48 -18.83 1.63 1.59
N PRO A 49 -18.02 2.27 0.73
CA PRO A 49 -18.01 1.97 -0.70
C PRO A 49 -17.92 0.47 -0.93
N ASN A 50 -18.81 -0.05 -1.77
CA ASN A 50 -18.84 -1.45 -2.16
C ASN A 50 -18.92 -1.51 -3.68
N PRO A 51 -17.83 -1.17 -4.37
CA PRO A 51 -17.80 -1.12 -5.83
C PRO A 51 -17.87 -2.53 -6.47
N GLY A 52 -17.85 -3.58 -5.65
CA GLY A 52 -17.95 -4.97 -6.04
C GLY A 52 -17.35 -5.89 -4.98
N THR A 53 -17.51 -7.19 -5.18
CA THR A 53 -16.81 -8.20 -4.38
C THR A 53 -15.31 -8.18 -4.69
N PRO A 54 -14.42 -8.15 -3.68
CA PRO A 54 -12.99 -8.27 -3.92
C PRO A 54 -12.64 -9.53 -4.70
N GLU A 55 -11.61 -9.49 -5.55
CA GLU A 55 -11.10 -10.72 -6.15
C GLU A 55 -10.62 -11.68 -5.04
N ASN A 56 -10.99 -12.95 -5.16
CA ASN A 56 -10.51 -13.98 -4.24
C ASN A 56 -9.01 -14.20 -4.44
N LYS A 57 -8.23 -13.93 -3.40
CA LYS A 57 -6.80 -14.25 -3.40
C LYS A 57 -6.60 -15.77 -3.45
N PRO A 58 -5.65 -16.29 -4.23
CA PRO A 58 -5.32 -17.72 -4.21
C PRO A 58 -4.60 -18.10 -2.91
N ASN A 59 -4.62 -19.40 -2.59
CA ASN A 59 -3.81 -19.96 -1.51
C ASN A 59 -2.31 -19.73 -1.74
N ALA A 60 -1.56 -19.73 -0.63
CA ALA A 60 -0.10 -19.64 -0.68
C ALA A 60 0.49 -20.78 -1.53
N LEU A 61 1.56 -20.47 -2.26
CA LEU A 61 2.29 -21.48 -3.02
C LEU A 61 2.92 -22.52 -2.10
N ASN A 62 2.85 -23.79 -2.50
CA ASN A 62 3.61 -24.85 -1.86
C ASN A 62 5.09 -24.72 -2.21
N VAL A 63 5.93 -24.51 -1.21
CA VAL A 63 7.39 -24.50 -1.36
C VAL A 63 7.94 -25.93 -1.34
N ILE A 64 8.95 -26.19 -2.15
CA ILE A 64 9.58 -27.51 -2.30
C ILE A 64 10.43 -27.83 -1.08
N SER A 65 11.21 -26.86 -0.59
CA SER A 65 12.10 -27.03 0.55
C SER A 65 12.42 -25.71 1.24
N LYS A 66 12.97 -25.82 2.46
CA LYS A 66 13.49 -24.70 3.26
C LYS A 66 14.98 -24.90 3.52
N TYR A 67 15.76 -23.84 3.35
CA TYR A 67 17.20 -23.84 3.56
C TYR A 67 17.63 -22.63 4.41
N THR A 68 18.68 -22.82 5.19
CA THR A 68 19.35 -21.75 5.96
C THR A 68 20.80 -21.70 5.54
N THR A 69 21.30 -20.51 5.18
CA THR A 69 22.72 -20.32 4.91
C THR A 69 23.49 -20.26 6.23
N LYS A 70 24.48 -21.13 6.42
CA LYS A 70 25.41 -21.07 7.55
C LYS A 70 26.62 -20.24 7.16
N ASN A 71 27.03 -19.29 8.00
CA ASN A 71 28.33 -18.63 7.88
C ASN A 71 29.43 -19.64 8.22
N ILE A 72 30.15 -20.11 7.22
CA ILE A 72 31.35 -20.93 7.43
C ILE A 72 32.54 -19.98 7.56
N ASN A 73 32.93 -19.67 8.79
CA ASN A 73 34.22 -19.07 9.09
C ASN A 73 35.29 -20.13 8.81
N ASN A 74 36.04 -19.96 7.71
CA ASN A 74 37.17 -20.82 7.39
C ASN A 74 38.29 -20.63 8.42
N ILE A 75 38.55 -21.67 9.23
CA ILE A 75 39.74 -21.76 10.07
C ILE A 75 40.90 -22.19 9.17
N ALA A 76 41.95 -21.37 9.16
CA ALA A 76 43.18 -21.59 8.41
C ALA A 76 43.96 -22.80 8.97
N ASN A 77 44.39 -23.70 8.09
CA ASN A 77 45.35 -24.74 8.40
C ASN A 77 46.79 -24.21 8.26
N GLY A 78 47.61 -24.47 9.27
CA GLY A 78 49.05 -24.25 9.26
C GLY A 78 49.80 -25.25 8.36
N PRO A 79 51.10 -25.00 8.07
CA PRO A 79 51.84 -25.75 7.08
C PRO A 79 52.32 -27.10 7.64
N THR A 80 51.94 -28.19 7.00
CA THR A 80 52.55 -29.51 7.18
C THR A 80 53.27 -29.91 5.89
N ASN A 81 54.59 -30.11 5.99
CA ASN A 81 55.37 -30.71 4.91
C ASN A 81 55.06 -32.20 4.85
N ILE A 82 54.34 -32.62 3.81
CA ILE A 82 53.98 -34.03 3.57
C ILE A 82 54.84 -34.57 2.42
N THR A 83 55.76 -35.47 2.73
CA THR A 83 56.51 -36.29 1.76
C THR A 83 55.86 -37.67 1.65
N SER A 84 54.66 -37.75 1.07
CA SER A 84 53.97 -39.02 0.81
C SER A 84 53.59 -39.14 -0.67
N THR A 85 53.67 -40.34 -1.23
CA THR A 85 53.19 -40.69 -2.59
C THR A 85 51.66 -40.81 -2.69
N ILE A 86 50.95 -40.51 -1.61
CA ILE A 86 49.49 -40.59 -1.44
C ILE A 86 48.94 -39.16 -1.35
N GLY A 87 47.72 -38.93 -1.88
CA GLY A 87 47.06 -37.63 -1.85
C GLY A 87 47.14 -36.87 -3.17
N TRP A 88 47.00 -35.54 -3.09
CA TRP A 88 46.96 -34.67 -4.28
C TRP A 88 48.29 -34.63 -5.04
N LYS A 89 48.23 -34.86 -6.35
CA LYS A 89 49.39 -34.77 -7.25
C LYS A 89 49.02 -34.06 -8.54
N LYS A 90 49.86 -33.13 -8.97
CA LYS A 90 49.69 -32.41 -10.25
C LYS A 90 50.58 -33.05 -11.32
N GLU A 91 49.97 -33.56 -12.38
CA GLU A 91 50.67 -34.21 -13.50
C GLU A 91 50.14 -33.65 -14.82
N ASN A 92 51.04 -33.23 -15.72
CA ASN A 92 50.70 -32.68 -17.04
C ASN A 92 49.60 -31.58 -16.99
N GLY A 93 49.64 -30.74 -15.95
CA GLY A 93 48.70 -29.65 -15.75
C GLY A 93 47.40 -30.01 -15.02
N TYR A 94 47.13 -31.29 -14.76
CA TYR A 94 45.90 -31.75 -14.10
C TYR A 94 46.17 -32.27 -12.69
N TRP A 95 45.21 -32.06 -11.79
CA TRP A 95 45.25 -32.61 -10.43
C TRP A 95 44.61 -34.00 -10.39
N TYR A 96 45.27 -34.92 -9.67
CA TYR A 96 44.83 -36.28 -9.39
C TYR A 96 44.91 -36.51 -7.88
N TYR A 97 44.13 -37.46 -7.36
CA TYR A 97 44.25 -37.90 -5.97
C TYR A 97 44.62 -39.38 -5.92
N TYR A 98 45.75 -39.71 -5.29
CA TYR A 98 46.22 -41.08 -5.12
C TYR A 98 45.77 -41.64 -3.78
N ARG A 99 45.19 -42.84 -3.79
CA ARG A 99 44.77 -43.58 -2.59
C ARG A 99 45.98 -44.26 -1.93
N SER A 100 45.79 -44.83 -0.74
CA SER A 100 46.85 -45.51 0.01
C SER A 100 47.44 -46.73 -0.71
N ASP A 101 46.69 -47.34 -1.63
CA ASP A 101 47.11 -48.43 -2.51
C ASP A 101 47.81 -47.94 -3.79
N ASN A 102 48.13 -46.64 -3.88
CA ASN A 102 48.76 -45.98 -5.02
C ASN A 102 47.90 -46.00 -6.31
N THR A 103 46.60 -46.30 -6.22
CA THR A 103 45.65 -46.15 -7.34
C THR A 103 45.09 -44.73 -7.41
N ARG A 104 44.72 -44.29 -8.62
CA ARG A 104 44.03 -42.99 -8.82
C ARG A 104 42.59 -43.09 -8.37
N ALA A 105 42.14 -42.14 -7.55
CA ALA A 105 40.75 -42.02 -7.20
C ALA A 105 39.92 -41.52 -8.39
N THR A 106 38.70 -42.04 -8.49
CA THR A 106 37.64 -41.57 -9.38
C THR A 106 36.37 -41.33 -8.56
N GLY A 107 35.48 -40.46 -9.05
CA GLY A 107 34.26 -40.07 -8.36
C GLY A 107 34.50 -39.10 -7.20
N TRP A 108 33.54 -39.06 -6.27
CA TRP A 108 33.59 -38.16 -5.11
C TRP A 108 34.63 -38.60 -4.08
N ILE A 109 35.41 -37.64 -3.60
CA ILE A 109 36.33 -37.81 -2.46
C ILE A 109 36.21 -36.64 -1.50
N LYS A 110 36.57 -36.84 -0.23
CA LYS A 110 36.56 -35.79 0.79
C LYS A 110 37.87 -35.67 1.60
N PRO A 111 39.03 -35.39 0.97
CA PRO A 111 40.26 -35.09 1.68
C PRO A 111 40.14 -33.75 2.43
N ASP A 112 40.69 -33.70 3.65
CA ASP A 112 40.88 -32.47 4.44
C ASP A 112 39.63 -31.58 4.52
N SER A 113 38.48 -32.22 4.79
CA SER A 113 37.15 -31.64 5.00
C SER A 113 36.39 -31.10 3.78
N ASN A 114 37.00 -31.03 2.59
CA ASN A 114 36.35 -30.53 1.38
C ASN A 114 35.98 -31.66 0.42
N TRP A 115 34.81 -31.58 -0.22
CA TRP A 115 34.40 -32.52 -1.28
C TRP A 115 34.99 -32.11 -2.63
N TYR A 116 35.50 -33.09 -3.38
CA TYR A 116 36.01 -32.96 -4.73
C TYR A 116 35.49 -34.09 -5.61
N TYR A 117 35.50 -33.90 -6.93
CA TYR A 117 35.12 -34.92 -7.89
C TYR A 117 36.26 -35.21 -8.87
N LEU A 118 36.62 -36.48 -9.02
CA LEU A 118 37.61 -36.95 -9.99
C LEU A 118 36.86 -37.62 -11.14
N ASN A 119 37.12 -37.18 -12.37
CA ASN A 119 36.58 -37.78 -13.58
C ASN A 119 37.04 -39.25 -13.71
N TYR A 120 36.45 -39.98 -14.65
CA TYR A 120 36.79 -41.38 -14.93
C TYR A 120 38.30 -41.58 -15.22
N ASP A 121 38.96 -40.60 -15.83
CA ASP A 121 40.41 -40.63 -16.12
C ASP A 121 41.28 -40.18 -14.92
N GLY A 122 40.65 -39.91 -13.77
CA GLY A 122 41.28 -39.50 -12.52
C GLY A 122 41.52 -37.99 -12.40
N LYS A 123 41.23 -37.20 -13.44
CA LYS A 123 41.44 -35.74 -13.40
C LYS A 123 40.40 -35.07 -12.51
N MET A 124 40.85 -34.16 -11.65
CA MET A 124 39.97 -33.33 -10.83
C MET A 124 39.08 -32.43 -11.69
N ALA A 125 37.78 -32.51 -11.46
CA ALA A 125 36.81 -31.66 -12.11
C ALA A 125 36.76 -30.27 -11.47
N THR A 126 36.42 -29.27 -12.29
CA THR A 126 36.05 -27.92 -11.87
C THR A 126 34.81 -27.50 -12.66
N GLY A 127 34.04 -26.55 -12.15
CA GLY A 127 32.78 -26.12 -12.77
C GLY A 127 31.62 -27.08 -12.48
N TRP A 128 30.62 -27.07 -13.37
CA TRP A 128 29.43 -27.90 -13.23
C TRP A 128 29.72 -29.37 -13.51
N ILE A 129 29.26 -30.26 -12.62
CA ILE A 129 29.21 -31.70 -12.86
C ILE A 129 27.81 -32.24 -12.61
N TYR A 130 27.45 -33.27 -13.36
CA TYR A 130 26.22 -34.01 -13.18
C TYR A 130 26.55 -35.41 -12.66
N SER A 131 26.07 -35.73 -11.46
CA SER A 131 26.33 -37.02 -10.80
C SER A 131 25.04 -37.53 -10.18
N SER A 132 24.70 -38.78 -10.47
CA SER A 132 23.57 -39.49 -9.84
C SER A 132 22.25 -38.70 -9.89
N GLY A 133 21.95 -38.08 -11.02
CA GLY A 133 20.70 -37.32 -11.19
C GLY A 133 20.74 -35.86 -10.74
N THR A 134 21.83 -35.41 -10.11
CA THR A 134 21.93 -34.08 -9.48
C THR A 134 23.10 -33.28 -10.04
N TRP A 135 22.90 -31.97 -10.22
CA TRP A 135 23.97 -31.04 -10.57
C TRP A 135 24.71 -30.53 -9.33
N TYR A 136 26.03 -30.40 -9.44
CA TYR A 136 26.91 -29.86 -8.42
C TYR A 136 27.86 -28.86 -9.07
N TYR A 137 28.38 -27.91 -8.29
CA TYR A 137 29.38 -26.96 -8.78
C TYR A 137 30.67 -27.06 -7.97
N LEU A 138 31.78 -27.33 -8.65
CA LEU A 138 33.12 -27.34 -8.08
C LEU A 138 33.79 -26.00 -8.42
N ASP A 139 34.36 -25.32 -7.44
CA ASP A 139 35.04 -24.05 -7.69
C ASP A 139 36.38 -24.24 -8.43
N LYS A 140 37.14 -23.15 -8.61
CA LYS A 140 38.42 -23.20 -9.33
C LYS A 140 39.49 -24.06 -8.62
N SER A 141 39.35 -24.30 -7.31
CA SER A 141 40.18 -25.21 -6.53
C SER A 141 39.73 -26.67 -6.65
N GLY A 142 38.55 -26.92 -7.23
CA GLY A 142 37.89 -28.22 -7.28
C GLY A 142 37.00 -28.51 -6.07
N SER A 143 36.97 -27.61 -5.09
CA SER A 143 36.12 -27.75 -3.89
C SER A 143 34.64 -27.57 -4.25
N MET A 144 33.80 -28.47 -3.77
CA MET A 144 32.35 -28.42 -3.95
C MET A 144 31.74 -27.19 -3.26
N SER A 145 30.99 -26.40 -4.02
CA SER A 145 30.29 -25.22 -3.51
C SER A 145 28.95 -25.60 -2.86
N THR A 146 28.61 -24.87 -1.80
CA THR A 146 27.29 -24.87 -1.14
C THR A 146 26.80 -23.42 -1.03
N GLY A 147 25.51 -23.22 -0.76
CA GLY A 147 24.89 -21.90 -0.66
C GLY A 147 24.74 -21.19 -2.00
N TRP A 148 24.61 -19.87 -1.95
CA TRP A 148 24.45 -19.00 -3.12
C TRP A 148 25.75 -18.92 -3.94
N LYS A 149 25.62 -19.09 -5.26
CA LYS A 149 26.71 -18.97 -6.22
C LYS A 149 26.33 -18.07 -7.38
N LEU A 150 27.08 -17.00 -7.59
CA LEU A 150 26.97 -16.13 -8.76
C LEU A 150 27.92 -16.59 -9.86
N LEU A 151 27.38 -16.96 -11.01
CA LEU A 151 28.14 -17.39 -12.19
C LEU A 151 27.61 -16.66 -13.41
N ASN A 152 28.47 -15.96 -14.15
CA ASN A 152 28.11 -15.23 -15.37
C ASN A 152 26.85 -14.36 -15.19
N ASN A 153 26.79 -13.61 -14.08
CA ASN A 153 25.66 -12.75 -13.69
C ASN A 153 24.34 -13.49 -13.35
N THR A 154 24.37 -14.81 -13.21
CA THR A 154 23.23 -15.65 -12.81
C THR A 154 23.48 -16.26 -11.44
N TRP A 155 22.51 -16.13 -10.54
CA TRP A 155 22.55 -16.75 -9.22
C TRP A 155 22.01 -18.18 -9.28
N TYR A 156 22.69 -19.08 -8.57
CA TYR A 156 22.32 -20.47 -8.32
C TYR A 156 22.38 -20.73 -6.83
N PHE A 157 21.64 -21.72 -6.34
CA PHE A 157 21.71 -22.16 -4.95
C PHE A 157 22.04 -23.65 -4.89
N LEU A 158 23.06 -24.00 -4.10
CA LEU A 158 23.50 -25.37 -3.86
C LEU A 158 23.16 -25.71 -2.40
N ASN A 159 22.45 -26.81 -2.15
CA ASN A 159 22.09 -27.20 -0.79
C ASN A 159 23.32 -27.63 0.05
N GLU A 160 23.13 -28.01 1.31
CA GLU A 160 24.24 -28.42 2.20
C GLU A 160 25.02 -29.65 1.68
N SER A 161 24.39 -30.49 0.85
CA SER A 161 25.04 -31.63 0.18
C SER A 161 25.67 -31.24 -1.17
N GLY A 162 25.65 -29.97 -1.55
CA GLY A 162 26.15 -29.42 -2.82
C GLY A 162 25.23 -29.59 -4.02
N GLY A 163 24.06 -30.21 -3.83
CA GLY A 163 23.10 -30.43 -4.90
C GLY A 163 22.40 -29.12 -5.30
N MET A 164 22.33 -28.86 -6.60
CA MET A 164 21.67 -27.68 -7.16
C MET A 164 20.18 -27.69 -6.89
N VAL A 165 19.68 -26.60 -6.31
CA VAL A 165 18.27 -26.41 -5.96
C VAL A 165 17.52 -25.82 -7.15
N THR A 166 16.30 -26.32 -7.36
CA THR A 166 15.36 -25.85 -8.39
C THR A 166 13.96 -25.66 -7.79
N GLY A 167 13.09 -24.95 -8.50
CA GLY A 167 11.71 -24.62 -8.12
C GLY A 167 11.60 -23.58 -6.98
N LEU A 168 10.44 -23.55 -6.34
CA LEU A 168 10.11 -22.60 -5.27
C LEU A 168 10.67 -23.06 -3.92
N ASN A 169 11.47 -22.24 -3.27
CA ASN A 169 12.12 -22.60 -2.01
C ASN A 169 12.16 -21.42 -1.06
N VAL A 170 12.11 -21.69 0.24
CA VAL A 170 12.42 -20.67 1.25
C VAL A 170 13.90 -20.76 1.58
N ILE A 171 14.63 -19.67 1.40
CA ILE A 171 16.05 -19.57 1.74
C ILE A 171 16.19 -18.34 2.66
N ASP A 172 16.66 -18.54 3.89
CA ASP A 172 16.81 -17.45 4.87
C ASP A 172 15.54 -16.60 5.02
N ASN A 173 14.42 -17.29 5.26
CA ASN A 173 13.06 -16.71 5.41
C ASN A 173 12.48 -15.98 4.19
N ASN A 174 13.16 -16.01 3.04
CA ASN A 174 12.70 -15.40 1.80
C ASN A 174 12.31 -16.48 0.78
N THR A 175 11.25 -16.26 0.01
CA THR A 175 10.83 -17.21 -1.03
C THR A 175 11.51 -16.87 -2.36
N TYR A 176 12.20 -17.85 -2.96
CA TYR A 176 12.88 -17.74 -4.24
C TYR A 176 12.33 -18.77 -5.22
N MET A 177 12.34 -18.43 -6.52
CA MET A 177 12.12 -19.38 -7.60
C MET A 177 13.45 -19.61 -8.33
N LEU A 178 13.86 -20.87 -8.46
CA LEU A 178 14.99 -21.30 -9.26
C LEU A 178 14.42 -22.07 -10.47
N TYR A 179 14.77 -21.70 -11.69
CA TYR A 179 14.34 -22.45 -12.88
C TYR A 179 14.90 -23.87 -12.89
N SER A 180 14.43 -24.72 -13.81
CA SER A 180 14.97 -26.09 -13.98
C SER A 180 16.48 -26.11 -14.29
N SER A 181 17.01 -25.01 -14.84
CA SER A 181 18.45 -24.80 -15.04
C SER A 181 19.22 -24.41 -13.77
N GLY A 182 18.53 -24.22 -12.63
CA GLY A 182 19.06 -23.70 -11.38
C GLY A 182 19.21 -22.17 -11.34
N ALA A 183 18.96 -21.48 -12.45
CA ALA A 183 19.04 -20.02 -12.52
C ALA A 183 17.94 -19.38 -11.66
N MET A 184 18.31 -18.43 -10.81
CA MET A 184 17.37 -17.69 -9.97
C MET A 184 16.51 -16.73 -10.81
N ALA A 185 15.20 -16.79 -10.60
CA ALA A 185 14.24 -15.92 -11.24
C ALA A 185 14.33 -14.48 -10.72
N LYS A 186 14.04 -13.54 -11.62
CA LYS A 186 13.83 -12.11 -11.34
C LYS A 186 12.68 -11.60 -12.19
N GLY A 187 11.95 -10.61 -11.70
CA GLY A 187 10.80 -10.03 -12.36
C GLY A 187 9.55 -10.92 -12.29
N TRP A 188 8.68 -10.76 -13.28
CA TRP A 188 7.40 -11.44 -13.35
C TRP A 188 7.53 -12.92 -13.72
N VAL A 189 6.92 -13.79 -12.92
CA VAL A 189 6.85 -15.24 -13.15
C VAL A 189 5.41 -15.70 -13.01
N LYS A 190 4.91 -16.45 -14.00
CA LYS A 190 3.56 -17.04 -13.96
C LYS A 190 3.61 -18.47 -13.41
N LEU A 191 2.89 -18.73 -12.31
CA LEU A 191 2.84 -20.01 -11.61
C LEU A 191 1.37 -20.34 -11.27
N ASN A 192 0.90 -21.54 -11.59
CA ASN A 192 -0.48 -21.98 -11.31
C ASN A 192 -1.56 -20.96 -11.73
N ASN A 193 -1.41 -20.36 -12.91
CA ASN A 193 -2.26 -19.30 -13.48
C ASN A 193 -2.19 -17.90 -12.82
N TYR A 194 -1.38 -17.71 -11.77
CA TYR A 194 -1.17 -16.42 -11.13
C TYR A 194 0.21 -15.83 -11.45
N TRP A 195 0.31 -14.51 -11.42
CA TRP A 195 1.57 -13.79 -11.59
C TRP A 195 2.18 -13.49 -10.23
N TYR A 196 3.49 -13.66 -10.13
CA TYR A 196 4.31 -13.35 -8.95
C TYR A 196 5.47 -12.47 -9.40
N TYR A 197 5.94 -11.60 -8.52
CA TYR A 197 7.08 -10.74 -8.81
C TYR A 197 8.25 -11.08 -7.89
N PHE A 198 9.40 -11.40 -8.48
CA PHE A 198 10.65 -11.61 -7.74
C PHE A 198 11.52 -10.37 -7.91
N ASN A 199 11.90 -9.73 -6.81
CA ASN A 199 12.64 -8.48 -6.84
C ASN A 199 14.09 -8.65 -7.35
N ASN A 200 14.86 -7.57 -7.38
CA ASN A 200 16.24 -7.61 -7.90
C ASN A 200 17.17 -8.56 -7.12
N SER A 201 16.87 -8.82 -5.86
CA SER A 201 17.55 -9.81 -5.01
C SER A 201 17.02 -11.23 -5.20
N GLY A 202 15.95 -11.40 -5.98
CA GLY A 202 15.31 -12.69 -6.26
C GLY A 202 14.27 -13.11 -5.23
N SER A 203 14.00 -12.30 -4.20
CA SER A 203 12.97 -12.60 -3.20
C SER A 203 11.59 -12.23 -3.74
N MET A 204 10.59 -13.08 -3.50
CA MET A 204 9.20 -12.85 -3.89
C MET A 204 8.62 -11.64 -3.15
N SER A 205 8.07 -10.68 -3.90
CA SER A 205 7.43 -9.48 -3.36
C SER A 205 5.99 -9.74 -2.90
N THR A 206 5.58 -8.98 -1.88
CA THR A 206 4.21 -8.83 -1.41
C THR A 206 3.89 -7.34 -1.25
N GLY A 207 2.60 -6.98 -1.16
CA GLY A 207 2.15 -5.60 -1.05
C GLY A 207 2.25 -4.80 -2.35
N TRP A 208 2.30 -3.48 -2.23
CA TRP A 208 2.46 -2.59 -3.39
C TRP A 208 3.87 -2.64 -3.96
N ILE A 209 3.97 -2.78 -5.27
CA ILE A 209 5.21 -2.59 -6.02
C ILE A 209 5.01 -1.61 -7.18
N SER A 210 6.09 -0.96 -7.59
CA SER A 210 6.14 -0.19 -8.83
C SER A 210 7.13 -0.82 -9.79
N VAL A 211 6.66 -1.16 -10.99
CA VAL A 211 7.49 -1.71 -12.07
C VAL A 211 7.36 -0.78 -13.27
N ASN A 212 8.45 -0.11 -13.63
CA ASN A 212 8.48 0.88 -14.72
C ASN A 212 7.42 2.00 -14.57
N GLY A 213 7.19 2.47 -13.34
CA GLY A 213 6.21 3.52 -13.05
C GLY A 213 4.76 3.06 -13.01
N ILE A 214 4.48 1.76 -13.22
CA ILE A 214 3.16 1.18 -13.09
C ILE A 214 3.05 0.49 -11.73
N SER A 215 2.01 0.82 -10.97
CA SER A 215 1.74 0.22 -9.66
C SER A 215 0.96 -1.08 -9.78
N TYR A 216 1.37 -2.07 -8.99
CA TYR A 216 0.72 -3.39 -8.86
C TYR A 216 0.59 -3.72 -7.37
N TYR A 217 -0.39 -4.55 -7.03
CA TYR A 217 -0.53 -5.09 -5.69
C TYR A 217 -0.35 -6.61 -5.71
N LEU A 218 0.48 -7.13 -4.82
CA LEU A 218 0.69 -8.55 -4.59
C LEU A 218 0.07 -8.89 -3.24
N TYR A 219 -0.79 -9.90 -3.18
CA TYR A 219 -1.33 -10.40 -1.93
C TYR A 219 -0.20 -10.91 -1.01
N ASP A 220 -0.55 -11.19 0.24
CA ASP A 220 0.33 -11.86 1.21
C ASP A 220 0.82 -13.24 0.71
N THR A 221 0.05 -13.88 -0.18
CA THR A 221 0.45 -15.11 -0.87
C THR A 221 1.44 -14.90 -2.01
N GLY A 222 1.77 -13.64 -2.35
CA GLY A 222 2.64 -13.22 -3.45
C GLY A 222 1.94 -13.10 -4.80
N ALA A 223 0.70 -13.59 -4.92
CA ALA A 223 -0.05 -13.53 -6.16
C ALA A 223 -0.48 -12.09 -6.48
N MET A 224 -0.34 -11.69 -7.73
CA MET A 224 -0.75 -10.38 -8.23
C MET A 224 -2.27 -10.27 -8.25
N ALA A 225 -2.78 -9.20 -7.64
CA ALA A 225 -4.20 -8.87 -7.61
C ALA A 225 -4.70 -8.33 -8.96
N LYS A 226 -5.97 -8.62 -9.23
CA LYS A 226 -6.80 -8.04 -10.29
C LYS A 226 -8.16 -7.64 -9.70
N GLY A 227 -8.95 -6.88 -10.44
CA GLY A 227 -10.26 -6.39 -10.02
C GLY A 227 -10.20 -5.47 -8.81
N TRP A 228 -11.31 -5.44 -8.05
CA TRP A 228 -11.40 -4.64 -6.84
C TRP A 228 -10.62 -5.29 -5.69
N ILE A 229 -9.86 -4.46 -4.97
CA ILE A 229 -9.28 -4.83 -3.68
C ILE A 229 -9.59 -3.77 -2.64
N ASN A 230 -9.81 -4.23 -1.40
CA ASN A 230 -9.94 -3.38 -0.23
C ASN A 230 -8.71 -3.56 0.66
N ILE A 231 -7.95 -2.49 0.87
CA ILE A 231 -6.80 -2.46 1.76
C ILE A 231 -7.16 -1.51 2.90
N SER A 232 -7.44 -2.08 4.07
CA SER A 232 -7.74 -1.32 5.29
C SER A 232 -8.84 -0.27 5.10
N GLY A 233 -9.93 -0.63 4.42
CA GLY A 233 -11.09 0.25 4.18
C GLY A 233 -10.97 1.11 2.92
N THR A 234 -9.79 1.20 2.30
CA THR A 234 -9.59 1.94 1.05
C THR A 234 -9.68 1.00 -0.15
N TRP A 235 -10.50 1.37 -1.13
CA TRP A 235 -10.68 0.58 -2.36
C TRP A 235 -9.78 1.05 -3.49
N TYR A 236 -9.27 0.07 -4.24
CA TYR A 236 -8.48 0.24 -5.46
C TYR A 236 -9.00 -0.72 -6.52
N TYR A 237 -8.74 -0.41 -7.79
CA TYR A 237 -9.04 -1.31 -8.90
C TYR A 237 -7.77 -1.66 -9.67
N LEU A 238 -7.51 -2.95 -9.85
CA LEU A 238 -6.39 -3.49 -10.62
C LEU A 238 -6.97 -4.04 -11.92
N LYS A 239 -6.46 -3.58 -13.07
CA LYS A 239 -6.88 -4.07 -14.38
C LYS A 239 -6.53 -5.55 -14.53
N ASP A 240 -7.01 -6.21 -15.58
CA ASP A 240 -6.63 -7.60 -15.89
C ASP A 240 -5.11 -7.81 -16.04
N SER A 241 -4.40 -6.75 -16.43
CA SER A 241 -2.93 -6.73 -16.48
C SER A 241 -2.25 -6.60 -15.11
N GLY A 242 -3.02 -6.44 -14.04
CA GLY A 242 -2.58 -6.11 -12.68
C GLY A 242 -2.22 -4.65 -12.44
N ALA A 243 -2.21 -3.83 -13.49
CA ALA A 243 -1.90 -2.42 -13.38
C ALA A 243 -3.01 -1.70 -12.61
N MET A 244 -2.64 -0.92 -11.60
CA MET A 244 -3.57 -0.08 -10.86
C MET A 244 -4.25 0.91 -11.80
N ALA A 245 -5.58 0.96 -11.75
CA ALA A 245 -6.37 1.92 -12.48
C ALA A 245 -6.45 3.27 -11.75
N THR A 246 -6.60 4.32 -12.53
CA THR A 246 -6.84 5.69 -12.10
C THR A 246 -7.87 6.32 -13.03
N GLY A 247 -8.57 7.36 -12.58
CA GLY A 247 -9.67 7.98 -13.32
C GLY A 247 -10.89 7.08 -13.43
N TRP A 248 -11.60 7.14 -14.56
CA TRP A 248 -12.81 6.35 -14.79
C TRP A 248 -12.52 4.85 -14.95
N VAL A 249 -13.24 4.04 -14.20
CA VAL A 249 -13.32 2.58 -14.37
C VAL A 249 -14.77 2.19 -14.56
N ASN A 250 -15.03 1.38 -15.58
CA ASN A 250 -16.30 0.67 -15.73
C ASN A 250 -16.18 -0.70 -15.04
N SER A 251 -17.14 -1.03 -14.19
CA SER A 251 -17.20 -2.31 -13.48
C SER A 251 -18.65 -2.76 -13.40
N GLY A 252 -19.00 -3.80 -14.16
CA GLY A 252 -20.38 -4.23 -14.32
C GLY A 252 -21.21 -3.15 -15.05
N ASN A 253 -22.35 -2.78 -14.47
CA ASN A 253 -23.24 -1.77 -15.03
C ASN A 253 -22.93 -0.34 -14.55
N ASP A 254 -21.98 -0.20 -13.63
CA ASP A 254 -21.68 1.05 -12.94
C ASP A 254 -20.31 1.62 -13.36
N TYR A 255 -20.13 2.91 -13.09
CA TYR A 255 -18.86 3.62 -13.29
C TYR A 255 -18.35 4.16 -11.96
N TYR A 256 -17.04 4.13 -11.79
CA TYR A 256 -16.33 4.54 -10.57
C TYR A 256 -15.20 5.48 -10.93
N TYR A 257 -14.87 6.41 -10.05
CA TYR A 257 -13.75 7.34 -10.25
C TYR A 257 -12.66 7.10 -9.22
N LEU A 258 -11.49 6.69 -9.70
CA LEU A 258 -10.31 6.46 -8.91
C LEU A 258 -9.44 7.72 -8.96
N ASP A 259 -8.93 8.14 -7.82
CA ASP A 259 -8.03 9.29 -7.68
C ASP A 259 -6.86 9.18 -8.69
N PRO A 260 -6.68 10.15 -9.59
CA PRO A 260 -5.59 10.14 -10.58
C PRO A 260 -4.17 10.04 -10.02
N SER A 261 -3.95 10.47 -8.78
CA SER A 261 -2.65 10.48 -8.12
C SER A 261 -2.44 9.22 -7.29
N THR A 262 -3.47 8.75 -6.58
CA THR A 262 -3.32 7.69 -5.56
C THR A 262 -4.01 6.37 -5.93
N GLY A 263 -4.91 6.37 -6.91
CA GLY A 263 -5.70 5.19 -7.31
C GLY A 263 -6.84 4.83 -6.35
N ARG A 264 -7.05 5.61 -5.30
CA ARG A 264 -8.11 5.40 -4.31
C ARG A 264 -9.47 5.66 -4.91
N LEU A 265 -10.46 4.83 -4.63
CA LEU A 265 -11.85 5.10 -4.99
C LEU A 265 -12.33 6.36 -4.26
N LEU A 266 -12.80 7.33 -5.04
CA LEU A 266 -13.46 8.51 -4.53
C LEU A 266 -14.93 8.21 -4.19
N LYS A 267 -15.49 8.94 -3.23
CA LYS A 267 -16.89 8.85 -2.80
C LYS A 267 -17.35 10.16 -2.18
N ASP A 268 -18.66 10.35 -2.09
CA ASP A 268 -19.29 11.54 -1.48
C ASP A 268 -18.72 12.87 -2.02
N THR A 269 -18.44 12.89 -3.33
CA THR A 269 -17.67 13.97 -3.95
C THR A 269 -18.08 14.22 -5.40
N ILE A 270 -17.49 15.23 -6.02
CA ILE A 270 -17.57 15.46 -7.46
C ILE A 270 -16.24 15.06 -8.10
N ALA A 271 -16.29 14.20 -9.11
CA ALA A 271 -15.11 13.80 -9.86
C ALA A 271 -15.44 13.50 -11.31
N GLY A 272 -14.52 13.85 -12.22
CA GLY A 272 -14.68 13.59 -13.66
C GLY A 272 -15.93 14.23 -14.29
N GLY A 273 -16.50 15.27 -13.67
CA GLY A 273 -17.72 15.96 -14.13
C GLY A 273 -19.04 15.39 -13.58
N TYR A 274 -18.99 14.44 -12.64
CA TYR A 274 -20.16 13.77 -12.10
C TYR A 274 -20.15 13.77 -10.57
N LYS A 275 -21.36 13.67 -9.98
CA LYS A 275 -21.49 13.33 -8.55
C LYS A 275 -21.12 11.86 -8.36
N ILE A 276 -20.37 11.58 -7.30
CA ILE A 276 -19.94 10.24 -6.90
C ILE A 276 -20.60 9.95 -5.55
N GLY A 277 -21.41 8.89 -5.51
CA GLY A 277 -22.15 8.49 -4.31
C GLY A 277 -21.26 7.96 -3.18
N SER A 278 -21.86 7.72 -2.03
CA SER A 278 -21.20 7.10 -0.86
C SER A 278 -20.70 5.68 -1.13
N ASP A 279 -21.37 4.98 -2.05
CA ASP A 279 -20.98 3.67 -2.56
C ASP A 279 -19.87 3.73 -3.64
N GLY A 280 -19.44 4.94 -4.02
CA GLY A 280 -18.44 5.21 -5.05
C GLY A 280 -18.99 5.23 -6.48
N LYS A 281 -20.30 4.99 -6.68
CA LYS A 281 -20.88 4.93 -8.02
C LYS A 281 -21.07 6.33 -8.61
N ARG A 282 -20.89 6.43 -9.91
CA ARG A 282 -21.23 7.62 -10.70
C ARG A 282 -22.75 7.82 -10.67
N LEU A 283 -23.16 9.02 -10.28
CA LEU A 283 -24.54 9.49 -10.33
C LEU A 283 -24.72 10.43 -11.53
N GLU A 284 -25.60 11.43 -11.39
CA GLU A 284 -25.84 12.44 -12.40
C GLU A 284 -24.61 13.35 -12.67
N ALA A 285 -24.56 13.89 -13.89
CA ALA A 285 -23.57 14.88 -14.27
C ALA A 285 -23.80 16.17 -13.48
N VAL A 286 -22.71 16.86 -13.10
CA VAL A 286 -22.82 18.14 -12.41
C VAL A 286 -23.30 19.20 -13.39
N SER A 287 -24.49 19.75 -13.15
CA SER A 287 -25.01 20.88 -13.93
C SER A 287 -24.49 22.20 -13.36
N SER A 288 -24.31 23.22 -14.21
CA SER A 288 -23.93 24.58 -13.77
C SER A 288 -24.95 25.20 -12.80
N ASN A 289 -26.15 24.63 -12.71
CA ASN A 289 -27.22 25.06 -11.84
C ASN A 289 -27.37 24.21 -10.58
N ASP A 290 -26.57 23.16 -10.35
CA ASP A 290 -26.67 22.29 -9.15
C ASP A 290 -26.40 23.02 -7.82
N ASN A 291 -26.14 24.32 -7.85
CA ASN A 291 -26.24 25.24 -6.72
C ASN A 291 -27.71 25.47 -6.23
N ILE A 292 -28.66 24.57 -6.54
CA ILE A 292 -30.07 24.72 -6.11
C ILE A 292 -30.21 24.38 -4.62
N ASN A 293 -30.24 25.44 -3.80
CA ASN A 293 -31.24 25.66 -2.75
C ASN A 293 -31.45 24.60 -1.65
N SER A 294 -30.44 23.82 -1.27
CA SER A 294 -30.53 22.99 -0.06
C SER A 294 -30.24 23.77 1.24
N GLY A 295 -29.59 24.93 1.16
CA GLY A 295 -29.08 25.63 2.35
C GLY A 295 -27.94 24.89 3.07
N ILE A 296 -27.43 23.80 2.45
CA ILE A 296 -26.32 22.99 2.94
C ILE A 296 -25.06 23.25 2.11
N TYR A 297 -23.95 23.41 2.81
CA TYR A 297 -22.63 23.66 2.27
C TYR A 297 -21.73 22.47 2.55
N LYS A 298 -21.10 21.92 1.52
CA LYS A 298 -20.14 20.82 1.69
C LYS A 298 -18.83 21.38 2.25
N GLY A 299 -18.29 20.72 3.26
CA GLY A 299 -17.04 21.14 3.86
C GLY A 299 -16.14 20.00 4.28
N ILE A 300 -14.91 20.37 4.63
CA ILE A 300 -13.92 19.50 5.25
C ILE A 300 -13.37 20.20 6.48
N ASP A 301 -12.83 19.40 7.40
CA ASP A 301 -11.95 19.90 8.45
C ASP A 301 -10.60 19.18 8.40
N ILE A 302 -9.54 19.97 8.59
CA ILE A 302 -8.16 19.56 8.28
C ILE A 302 -7.18 20.06 9.34
N SER A 303 -6.07 19.34 9.45
CA SER A 303 -4.95 19.63 10.33
C SER A 303 -3.62 19.18 9.69
N HIS A 304 -2.52 19.32 10.42
CA HIS A 304 -1.21 18.80 10.01
C HIS A 304 -1.21 17.32 9.58
N TYR A 305 -2.14 16.50 10.06
CA TYR A 305 -2.25 15.09 9.64
C TYR A 305 -2.58 14.91 8.16
N ASN A 306 -3.21 15.91 7.51
CA ASN A 306 -3.56 15.84 6.09
C ASN A 306 -2.41 16.29 5.16
N GLY A 307 -1.34 16.88 5.72
CA GLY A 307 -0.15 17.30 4.97
C GLY A 307 -0.45 18.33 3.87
N ASP A 308 0.28 18.22 2.75
CA ASP A 308 0.10 19.09 1.59
C ASP A 308 -1.22 18.82 0.85
N ILE A 309 -2.00 19.87 0.59
CA ILE A 309 -3.32 19.79 -0.04
C ILE A 309 -3.38 20.65 -1.31
N ASN A 310 -3.94 20.09 -2.39
CA ASN A 310 -4.26 20.85 -3.59
C ASN A 310 -5.68 21.43 -3.50
N PHE A 311 -5.79 22.65 -2.98
CA PHE A 311 -7.09 23.30 -2.74
C PHE A 311 -7.89 23.63 -4.01
N THR A 312 -7.24 23.81 -5.16
CA THR A 312 -7.96 23.97 -6.44
C THR A 312 -8.71 22.70 -6.81
N LYS A 313 -8.12 21.53 -6.56
CA LYS A 313 -8.80 20.24 -6.75
C LYS A 313 -9.89 20.02 -5.71
N VAL A 314 -9.66 20.37 -4.45
CA VAL A 314 -10.67 20.33 -3.38
C VAL A 314 -11.89 21.20 -3.74
N LYS A 315 -11.67 22.43 -4.22
CA LYS A 315 -12.74 23.30 -4.72
C LYS A 315 -13.50 22.66 -5.89
N SER A 316 -12.77 22.07 -6.84
CA SER A 316 -13.35 21.38 -7.99
C SER A 316 -14.12 20.11 -7.60
N ALA A 317 -13.78 19.52 -6.45
CA ALA A 317 -14.47 18.37 -5.86
C ALA A 317 -15.79 18.75 -5.17
N GLY A 318 -16.20 20.02 -5.24
CA GLY A 318 -17.46 20.52 -4.70
C GLY A 318 -17.38 21.02 -3.27
N ILE A 319 -16.20 21.01 -2.65
CA ILE A 319 -16.01 21.55 -1.30
C ILE A 319 -16.15 23.08 -1.32
N GLN A 320 -16.86 23.60 -0.33
CA GLN A 320 -17.16 25.03 -0.18
C GLN A 320 -16.53 25.59 1.09
N CYS A 321 -16.58 24.83 2.18
CA CYS A 321 -16.10 25.22 3.52
C CYS A 321 -14.87 24.41 3.95
N VAL A 322 -13.89 25.05 4.58
CA VAL A 322 -12.70 24.41 5.14
C VAL A 322 -12.49 24.92 6.57
N TYR A 323 -12.60 24.03 7.54
CA TYR A 323 -12.14 24.27 8.90
C TYR A 323 -10.69 23.83 9.06
N ILE A 324 -9.87 24.69 9.65
CA ILE A 324 -8.42 24.47 9.78
C ILE A 324 -8.07 24.45 11.26
N LYS A 325 -7.36 23.41 11.72
CA LYS A 325 -6.85 23.40 13.09
C LYS A 325 -5.90 24.58 13.25
N ALA A 326 -6.18 25.45 14.21
CA ALA A 326 -5.31 26.57 14.52
C ALA A 326 -4.37 26.23 15.67
N THR A 327 -4.94 25.82 16.80
CA THR A 327 -4.19 25.67 18.05
C THR A 327 -4.72 24.53 18.90
N GLU A 328 -3.89 24.09 19.83
CA GLU A 328 -4.21 23.11 20.88
C GLU A 328 -3.49 23.54 22.17
N GLY A 329 -4.18 23.53 23.30
CA GLY A 329 -3.55 23.96 24.55
C GLY A 329 -2.98 25.38 24.48
N THR A 330 -1.98 25.65 25.32
CA THR A 330 -1.48 27.01 25.55
C THR A 330 -0.56 27.56 24.48
N THR A 331 0.17 26.68 23.78
CA THR A 331 1.32 27.08 22.96
C THR A 331 1.41 26.34 21.65
N TYR A 332 0.73 25.20 21.48
CA TYR A 332 0.77 24.52 20.21
C TYR A 332 -0.05 25.28 19.18
N VAL A 333 0.57 25.45 18.01
CA VAL A 333 0.00 26.00 16.78
C VAL A 333 0.19 24.92 15.73
N ASP A 334 -0.87 24.60 14.99
CA ASP A 334 -0.78 23.63 13.92
C ASP A 334 0.21 24.15 12.86
N ASN A 335 1.23 23.36 12.55
CA ASN A 335 2.31 23.78 11.66
C ASN A 335 1.87 23.93 10.19
N TYR A 336 0.66 23.51 9.84
CA TYR A 336 0.05 23.74 8.54
C TYR A 336 -0.96 24.90 8.52
N LEU A 337 -1.26 25.56 9.65
CA LEU A 337 -2.26 26.64 9.73
C LEU A 337 -2.10 27.69 8.62
N GLU A 338 -0.90 28.24 8.42
CA GLU A 338 -0.66 29.25 7.38
C GLU A 338 -0.76 28.67 5.97
N THR A 339 -0.16 27.50 5.74
CA THR A 339 -0.15 26.85 4.43
C THR A 339 -1.56 26.51 3.98
N HIS A 340 -2.36 25.92 4.86
CA HIS A 340 -3.76 25.55 4.60
C HIS A 340 -4.64 26.78 4.44
N TYR A 341 -4.50 27.80 5.30
CA TYR A 341 -5.28 29.03 5.19
C TYR A 341 -5.03 29.73 3.85
N ASN A 342 -3.76 29.97 3.51
CA ASN A 342 -3.40 30.67 2.28
C ASN A 342 -3.82 29.88 1.03
N GLY A 343 -3.64 28.55 1.05
CA GLY A 343 -4.08 27.67 -0.02
C GLY A 343 -5.60 27.68 -0.21
N ALA A 344 -6.37 27.54 0.87
CA ALA A 344 -7.83 27.54 0.82
C ALA A 344 -8.41 28.88 0.38
N LYS A 345 -7.91 30.01 0.91
CA LYS A 345 -8.33 31.35 0.49
C LYS A 345 -8.02 31.61 -0.97
N SER A 346 -6.84 31.23 -1.45
CA SER A 346 -6.43 31.41 -2.85
C SER A 346 -7.32 30.60 -3.82
N ALA A 347 -7.85 29.47 -3.38
CA ALA A 347 -8.80 28.67 -4.15
C ALA A 347 -10.26 29.17 -4.06
N GLY A 348 -10.53 30.24 -3.31
CA GLY A 348 -11.87 30.79 -3.12
C GLY A 348 -12.77 29.91 -2.25
N LEU A 349 -12.19 29.18 -1.28
CA LEU A 349 -12.92 28.41 -0.28
C LEU A 349 -13.27 29.31 0.93
N LYS A 350 -14.38 28.99 1.59
CA LYS A 350 -14.82 29.64 2.83
C LYS A 350 -14.03 29.02 3.99
N THR A 351 -13.32 29.83 4.75
CA THR A 351 -12.39 29.33 5.78
C THR A 351 -12.88 29.61 7.19
N GLY A 352 -12.73 28.63 8.06
CA GLY A 352 -12.91 28.72 9.50
C GLY A 352 -11.72 28.10 10.23
N PHE A 353 -11.67 28.32 11.54
CA PHE A 353 -10.59 27.81 12.39
C PHE A 353 -11.18 27.11 13.60
N TYR A 354 -10.50 26.05 14.07
CA TYR A 354 -10.87 25.40 15.32
C TYR A 354 -9.71 25.31 16.30
N HIS A 355 -10.06 25.29 17.58
CA HIS A 355 -9.15 25.08 18.70
C HIS A 355 -9.50 23.78 19.42
N PHE A 356 -8.50 22.93 19.63
CA PHE A 356 -8.65 21.69 20.37
C PHE A 356 -8.51 21.90 21.88
N LEU A 357 -9.61 21.80 22.63
CA LEU A 357 -9.60 22.04 24.08
C LEU A 357 -8.97 20.86 24.84
N VAL A 358 -7.97 21.15 25.67
CA VAL A 358 -7.31 20.14 26.52
C VAL A 358 -7.32 20.52 28.00
N GLY A 359 -7.38 19.53 28.88
CA GLY A 359 -7.36 19.72 30.35
C GLY A 359 -5.98 19.95 30.95
N THR A 360 -4.92 19.91 30.14
CA THR A 360 -3.54 20.02 30.62
C THR A 360 -3.12 21.47 30.93
N SER A 361 -4.02 22.45 30.69
CA SER A 361 -3.69 23.87 30.86
C SER A 361 -4.91 24.78 31.03
N ALA A 362 -4.69 26.00 31.55
CA ALA A 362 -5.77 26.95 31.81
C ALA A 362 -6.51 27.36 30.52
N PRO A 363 -7.86 27.26 30.50
CA PRO A 363 -8.68 27.52 29.31
C PRO A 363 -8.60 28.97 28.83
N GLU A 364 -8.30 29.93 29.71
CA GLU A 364 -8.13 31.34 29.33
C GLU A 364 -6.88 31.56 28.47
N THR A 365 -5.77 30.89 28.82
CA THR A 365 -4.55 30.93 27.99
C THR A 365 -4.77 30.22 26.66
N GLN A 366 -5.55 29.15 26.64
CA GLN A 366 -5.94 28.48 25.40
C GLN A 366 -6.76 29.41 24.49
N ALA A 367 -7.73 30.14 25.05
CA ALA A 367 -8.53 31.14 24.31
C ALA A 367 -7.64 32.27 23.75
N GLN A 368 -6.68 32.74 24.54
CA GLN A 368 -5.70 33.74 24.09
C GLN A 368 -4.80 33.22 22.96
N ASN A 369 -4.35 31.96 23.06
CA ASN A 369 -3.56 31.30 22.02
C ASN A 369 -4.37 31.19 20.72
N PHE A 370 -5.61 30.71 20.80
CA PHE A 370 -6.49 30.62 19.64
C PHE A 370 -6.74 31.97 18.99
N TYR A 371 -7.18 32.96 19.75
CA TYR A 371 -7.45 34.31 19.25
C TYR A 371 -6.21 34.91 18.56
N ASN A 372 -5.03 34.83 19.18
CA ASN A 372 -3.82 35.42 18.64
C ASN A 372 -3.43 34.88 17.26
N HIS A 373 -3.75 33.62 16.96
CA HIS A 373 -3.39 32.97 15.70
C HIS A 373 -4.45 33.08 14.61
N ILE A 374 -5.63 33.61 14.92
CA ILE A 374 -6.72 33.77 13.93
C ILE A 374 -7.18 35.22 13.74
N LYS A 375 -6.88 36.14 14.67
CA LYS A 375 -7.41 37.52 14.67
C LYS A 375 -7.08 38.32 13.42
N ASP A 376 -5.93 38.06 12.80
CA ASP A 376 -5.46 38.75 11.59
C ASP A 376 -5.84 38.01 10.29
N LYS A 377 -6.64 36.93 10.40
CA LYS A 377 -7.13 36.14 9.27
C LYS A 377 -8.58 36.48 8.94
N GLN A 378 -8.90 36.52 7.65
CA GLN A 378 -10.27 36.68 7.19
C GLN A 378 -11.01 35.34 7.32
N SER A 379 -11.75 35.17 8.42
CA SER A 379 -12.63 34.02 8.63
C SER A 379 -14.02 34.27 8.04
N ASP A 380 -14.47 33.37 7.18
CA ASP A 380 -15.84 33.34 6.67
C ASP A 380 -16.79 32.58 7.63
N LEU A 381 -16.23 31.64 8.42
CA LEU A 381 -16.98 30.74 9.31
C LEU A 381 -16.74 31.09 10.78
N LYS A 382 -17.69 30.75 11.67
CA LYS A 382 -17.59 30.93 13.13
C LYS A 382 -16.36 30.18 13.65
N PRO A 383 -15.51 30.77 14.52
CA PRO A 383 -14.41 30.01 15.12
C PRO A 383 -15.01 28.90 15.99
N VAL A 384 -14.38 27.73 15.95
CA VAL A 384 -14.90 26.54 16.62
C VAL A 384 -14.07 26.21 17.85
N LEU A 385 -14.75 25.95 18.96
CA LEU A 385 -14.15 25.31 20.12
C LEU A 385 -14.49 23.82 20.06
N ASP A 386 -13.46 22.99 19.86
CA ASP A 386 -13.56 21.53 19.81
C ASP A 386 -13.44 20.96 21.23
N ILE A 387 -14.53 20.36 21.71
CA ILE A 387 -14.67 19.78 23.04
C ILE A 387 -14.98 18.29 22.98
N GLU A 388 -13.98 17.47 23.29
CA GLU A 388 -14.11 16.01 23.23
C GLU A 388 -13.20 15.26 24.22
N LYS A 389 -12.64 15.96 25.20
CA LYS A 389 -11.73 15.39 26.19
C LYS A 389 -12.33 15.29 27.58
N TYR A 390 -12.15 14.11 28.18
CA TYR A 390 -12.38 13.85 29.59
C TYR A 390 -11.11 14.14 30.42
N GLY A 391 -11.25 14.06 31.75
CA GLY A 391 -10.12 14.14 32.69
C GLY A 391 -9.97 15.48 33.42
N PHE A 392 -10.94 16.38 33.25
CA PHE A 392 -11.05 17.67 33.94
C PHE A 392 -12.53 18.08 34.00
N ASP A 393 -12.84 19.18 34.69
CA ASP A 393 -14.18 19.77 34.65
C ASP A 393 -14.38 20.44 33.28
N THR A 394 -14.75 19.63 32.30
CA THR A 394 -14.90 20.04 30.90
C THR A 394 -15.87 21.22 30.78
N MET A 395 -16.95 21.23 31.57
CA MET A 395 -17.97 22.27 31.46
C MET A 395 -17.47 23.59 32.06
N ASP A 396 -16.83 23.58 33.25
CA ASP A 396 -16.18 24.78 33.78
C ASP A 396 -15.13 25.33 32.80
N TYR A 397 -14.28 24.46 32.28
CA TYR A 397 -13.23 24.84 31.34
C TYR A 397 -13.78 25.46 30.06
N THR A 398 -14.83 24.85 29.50
CA THR A 398 -15.50 25.35 28.29
C THR A 398 -16.07 26.74 28.52
N VAL A 399 -16.80 26.96 29.62
CA VAL A 399 -17.38 28.29 29.94
C VAL A 399 -16.29 29.34 30.14
N ARG A 400 -15.20 29.00 30.82
CA ARG A 400 -14.09 29.93 31.05
C ARG A 400 -13.34 30.27 29.76
N PHE A 401 -13.11 29.30 28.89
CA PHE A 401 -12.57 29.54 27.55
C PHE A 401 -13.46 30.53 26.80
N ILE A 402 -14.77 30.25 26.73
CA ILE A 402 -15.75 31.05 26.00
C ILE A 402 -15.79 32.48 26.52
N ASN A 403 -15.80 32.67 27.84
CA ASN A 403 -15.83 34.00 28.45
C ASN A 403 -14.57 34.80 28.12
N GLU A 404 -13.40 34.16 28.16
CA GLU A 404 -12.15 34.82 27.78
C GLU A 404 -12.12 35.14 26.28
N PHE A 405 -12.54 34.21 25.43
CA PHE A 405 -12.60 34.45 23.98
C PHE A 405 -13.54 35.61 23.64
N LYS A 406 -14.70 35.71 24.29
CA LYS A 406 -15.62 36.86 24.17
C LYS A 406 -15.01 38.17 24.65
N ARG A 407 -14.17 38.13 25.69
CA ARG A 407 -13.45 39.32 26.17
C ARG A 407 -12.42 39.79 25.15
N LEU A 408 -11.78 38.85 24.46
CA LEU A 408 -10.73 39.11 23.46
C LEU A 408 -11.29 39.49 22.08
N SER A 409 -12.49 39.03 21.76
CA SER A 409 -13.00 38.98 20.40
C SER A 409 -14.51 39.19 20.33
N ASN A 410 -14.97 39.88 19.29
CA ASN A 410 -16.40 39.99 18.95
C ASN A 410 -16.89 38.82 18.06
N MET A 411 -16.09 37.76 17.92
CA MET A 411 -16.44 36.60 17.10
C MET A 411 -17.36 35.65 17.87
N GLU A 412 -18.49 35.28 17.27
CA GLU A 412 -19.38 34.25 17.80
C GLU A 412 -18.76 32.86 17.62
N LEU A 413 -18.69 32.08 18.71
CA LEU A 413 -18.17 30.71 18.70
C LEU A 413 -19.23 29.70 18.26
N CYS A 414 -18.77 28.66 17.57
CA CYS A 414 -19.48 27.40 17.42
C CYS A 414 -18.79 26.33 18.30
N ILE A 415 -19.57 25.40 18.83
CA ILE A 415 -19.08 24.26 19.62
C ILE A 415 -19.03 23.04 18.72
N TYR A 416 -17.85 22.43 18.62
CA TYR A 416 -17.71 21.10 18.03
C TYR A 416 -17.65 20.03 19.11
N THR A 417 -18.39 18.94 18.92
CA THR A 417 -18.33 17.75 19.78
C THR A 417 -18.97 16.55 19.05
N TYR A 418 -18.98 15.36 19.68
CA TYR A 418 -19.63 14.17 19.13
C TYR A 418 -20.85 13.74 19.97
N SER A 419 -21.80 13.04 19.35
CA SER A 419 -23.12 12.76 19.95
C SER A 419 -23.07 12.21 21.39
N ASP A 420 -22.18 11.26 21.66
CA ASP A 420 -22.08 10.65 22.99
C ASP A 420 -21.50 11.61 24.04
N PHE A 421 -20.58 12.50 23.63
CA PHE A 421 -19.95 13.46 24.53
C PHE A 421 -20.91 14.56 25.00
N ILE A 422 -21.94 14.87 24.21
CA ILE A 422 -22.97 15.87 24.55
C ILE A 422 -23.58 15.61 25.94
N ASN A 423 -23.68 14.34 26.36
CA ASN A 423 -24.19 13.97 27.70
C ASN A 423 -23.32 14.46 28.86
N SER A 424 -22.09 14.92 28.58
CA SER A 424 -21.15 15.49 29.55
C SER A 424 -21.23 17.02 29.64
N LEU A 425 -22.13 17.63 28.86
CA LEU A 425 -22.31 19.08 28.74
C LEU A 425 -23.68 19.49 29.29
N ASP A 426 -23.91 20.80 29.43
CA ASP A 426 -25.18 21.34 29.91
C ASP A 426 -25.69 22.55 29.12
N THR A 427 -26.88 23.03 29.50
CA THR A 427 -27.63 24.08 28.81
C THR A 427 -26.95 25.44 28.79
N ARG A 428 -25.85 25.65 29.52
CA ARG A 428 -25.03 26.88 29.39
C ARG A 428 -24.47 27.05 27.99
N LEU A 429 -24.38 25.97 27.20
CA LEU A 429 -23.92 26.01 25.80
C LEU A 429 -25.05 26.20 24.77
N ALA A 430 -26.32 26.15 25.17
CA ALA A 430 -27.46 26.31 24.27
C ALA A 430 -27.44 27.60 23.40
N PRO A 431 -26.85 28.73 23.85
CA PRO A 431 -26.74 29.92 23.01
C PRO A 431 -25.72 29.85 21.86
N TYR A 432 -24.85 28.84 21.81
CA TYR A 432 -23.83 28.72 20.75
C TYR A 432 -24.27 27.71 19.70
N SER A 433 -23.86 27.90 18.45
CA SER A 433 -24.09 26.93 17.38
C SER A 433 -23.40 25.59 17.65
N LEU A 434 -24.01 24.49 17.22
CA LEU A 434 -23.45 23.14 17.34
C LEU A 434 -22.95 22.60 15.99
N TRP A 435 -21.71 22.13 15.96
CA TRP A 435 -21.17 21.24 14.94
C TRP A 435 -21.00 19.84 15.56
N GLU A 436 -21.80 18.87 15.13
CA GLU A 436 -21.85 17.54 15.74
C GLU A 436 -21.19 16.49 14.86
N ALA A 437 -20.27 15.70 15.41
CA ALA A 437 -19.76 14.50 14.78
C ALA A 437 -20.67 13.29 15.07
N ASN A 438 -21.14 12.65 14.00
CA ASN A 438 -21.87 11.38 14.05
C ASN A 438 -21.76 10.64 12.71
N TYR A 439 -21.00 9.54 12.69
CA TYR A 439 -20.71 8.81 11.44
C TYR A 439 -21.75 7.76 11.06
N SER A 440 -22.80 7.62 11.87
CA SER A 440 -23.83 6.59 11.69
C SER A 440 -25.16 7.13 11.15
N LYS A 441 -25.31 8.45 11.06
CA LYS A 441 -26.54 9.14 10.70
C LYS A 441 -26.26 10.23 9.67
N SER A 442 -27.28 10.62 8.91
CA SER A 442 -27.26 11.83 8.07
C SER A 442 -27.65 13.06 8.89
N LEU A 443 -27.33 14.26 8.41
CA LEU A 443 -27.70 15.54 9.04
C LEU A 443 -29.20 15.63 9.39
N TYR A 444 -30.07 15.14 8.49
CA TYR A 444 -31.53 15.15 8.67
C TYR A 444 -32.07 14.12 9.69
N ASN A 445 -31.21 13.24 10.21
CA ASN A 445 -31.60 12.14 11.09
C ASN A 445 -30.63 11.98 12.27
N LEU A 446 -30.03 13.10 12.71
CA LEU A 446 -29.23 13.13 13.92
C LEU A 446 -30.12 12.93 15.16
N PRO A 447 -29.60 12.27 16.22
CA PRO A 447 -30.36 12.05 17.44
C PRO A 447 -30.73 13.38 18.09
N TYR A 448 -31.88 13.46 18.75
CA TYR A 448 -32.19 14.59 19.60
C TYR A 448 -31.16 14.69 20.74
N ASN A 449 -30.80 15.92 21.13
CA ASN A 449 -30.03 16.17 22.35
C ASN A 449 -30.70 17.29 23.17
N ASN A 450 -30.38 17.35 24.46
CA ASN A 450 -31.03 18.21 25.45
C ASN A 450 -30.51 19.65 25.51
N ILE A 451 -29.52 20.02 24.70
CA ILE A 451 -28.89 21.35 24.71
C ILE A 451 -29.25 22.14 23.45
N TRP A 452 -29.16 21.49 22.28
CA TRP A 452 -29.36 22.12 20.98
C TRP A 452 -30.54 21.50 20.22
N SER A 453 -31.40 22.37 19.70
CA SER A 453 -32.51 21.99 18.83
C SER A 453 -32.13 21.91 17.34
N SER A 454 -30.96 22.43 16.95
CA SER A 454 -30.49 22.46 15.56
C SER A 454 -28.96 22.40 15.49
N ARG A 455 -28.43 22.09 14.29
CA ARG A 455 -26.99 21.96 14.02
C ARG A 455 -26.57 22.98 12.96
N ALA A 456 -25.47 23.68 13.23
CA ALA A 456 -24.74 24.47 12.26
C ALA A 456 -23.85 23.61 11.37
N GLY A 457 -23.38 22.47 11.90
CA GLY A 457 -22.56 21.52 11.16
C GLY A 457 -22.81 20.07 11.57
N HIS A 458 -22.54 19.16 10.64
CA HIS A 458 -22.52 17.72 10.88
C HIS A 458 -21.29 17.11 10.21
N GLN A 459 -20.40 16.53 11.01
CA GLN A 459 -19.32 15.70 10.51
C GLN A 459 -19.83 14.26 10.37
N TYR A 460 -19.93 13.78 9.14
CA TYR A 460 -20.61 12.53 8.82
C TYR A 460 -19.65 11.38 8.51
N THR A 461 -18.36 11.64 8.32
CA THR A 461 -17.34 10.60 8.21
C THR A 461 -15.95 11.17 8.45
N ASP A 462 -15.07 10.36 9.04
CA ASP A 462 -13.62 10.55 9.15
C ASP A 462 -12.83 9.76 8.09
N LYS A 463 -13.54 9.18 7.12
CA LYS A 463 -13.02 8.30 6.06
C LYS A 463 -13.38 8.83 4.67
N GLY A 464 -13.42 10.15 4.52
CA GLY A 464 -13.63 10.80 3.23
C GLY A 464 -12.44 10.59 2.29
N ALA A 465 -12.72 10.57 0.99
CA ALA A 465 -11.70 10.51 -0.05
C ALA A 465 -11.99 11.60 -1.09
N ILE A 466 -11.27 12.72 -0.98
CA ILE A 466 -11.45 13.90 -1.83
C ILE A 466 -10.23 14.07 -2.73
N TYR A 467 -10.48 14.34 -4.01
CA TYR A 467 -9.41 14.58 -4.96
C TYR A 467 -8.60 15.82 -4.57
N GLY A 468 -7.29 15.64 -4.41
CA GLY A 468 -6.37 16.70 -3.97
C GLY A 468 -5.93 16.59 -2.51
N ILE A 469 -6.40 15.59 -1.77
CA ILE A 469 -5.94 15.26 -0.41
C ILE A 469 -5.41 13.83 -0.40
N ASN A 470 -4.22 13.66 0.19
CA ASN A 470 -3.65 12.33 0.41
C ASN A 470 -4.19 11.75 1.72
N GLY A 471 -4.70 10.52 1.69
CA GLY A 471 -5.27 9.88 2.87
C GLY A 471 -6.71 10.29 3.16
N ASP A 472 -7.21 9.87 4.32
CA ASP A 472 -8.58 10.16 4.74
C ASP A 472 -8.74 11.64 5.11
N VAL A 473 -9.95 12.16 4.94
CA VAL A 473 -10.32 13.52 5.34
C VAL A 473 -11.72 13.50 5.95
N ASP A 474 -11.91 14.35 6.94
CA ASP A 474 -13.20 14.51 7.60
C ASP A 474 -14.15 15.30 6.70
N LEU A 475 -15.34 14.76 6.47
CA LEU A 475 -16.35 15.38 5.60
C LEU A 475 -17.53 15.90 6.41
N ASN A 476 -17.96 17.09 6.02
CA ASN A 476 -18.94 17.89 6.73
C ASN A 476 -20.06 18.40 5.82
N GLU A 477 -21.22 18.53 6.42
CA GLU A 477 -22.34 19.32 5.91
C GLU A 477 -22.60 20.48 6.86
N PHE A 478 -22.61 21.70 6.34
CA PHE A 478 -22.86 22.90 7.13
C PHE A 478 -24.14 23.61 6.70
N THR A 479 -24.85 24.21 7.64
CA THR A 479 -26.00 25.08 7.34
C THR A 479 -25.55 26.54 7.28
N GLN A 480 -26.49 27.44 6.98
CA GLN A 480 -26.20 28.88 7.00
C GLN A 480 -25.74 29.40 8.39
N ASP A 481 -26.08 28.70 9.48
CA ASP A 481 -25.73 29.12 10.85
C ASP A 481 -24.22 29.05 11.13
N ILE A 482 -23.44 28.33 10.32
CA ILE A 482 -21.98 28.24 10.53
C ILE A 482 -21.24 29.53 10.14
N PHE A 483 -21.87 30.41 9.35
CA PHE A 483 -21.22 31.60 8.79
C PHE A 483 -21.23 32.76 9.79
N ARG A 484 -20.26 33.68 9.61
CA ARG A 484 -20.09 34.90 10.41
C ARG A 484 -20.69 36.15 9.79
#